data_AF-A0A4R0HFF4-F1
#
_entry.id   AF-A0A4R0HFF4-F1
#
_cell.length_a   1.000
_cell.length_b   1.000
_cell.length_c   1.000
_cell.angle_alpha   90.00
_cell.angle_beta   90.00
_cell.angle_gamma   90.00
#
_symmetry.space_group_name_H-M   'P 1'
#
loop_
_entity.id
_entity.type
_entity.pdbx_description
1 polymer ?
#
loop_
_entity_poly.entity_id
_entity_poly.type
_entity_poly.pdbx_seq_one_letter_code
_entity_poly.pdbx_strand_id
1 'polypeptide(L)'
;MVIDKATAIAGDSHLFTWTVLADAVVRNLPREVFGELLQTEASVALQAARHLATQANQARADYLTAATDSAQRRVLQRLRSLSDRSGTVRLPDGQAGLADELGLTRVTVSRALHQLIDDRQISMRGRTIRLS
;
A
#
# COMPACT_ATOMS: atom_id res chain seq x y z
N MET A 1 2.99 14.02 -0.59
CA MET A 1 1.69 14.70 -0.79
C MET A 1 0.86 13.81 -1.67
N VAL A 2 -0.17 13.17 -1.13
CA VAL A 2 -1.03 12.30 -1.90
C VAL A 2 -2.21 13.18 -2.34
N ILE A 3 -2.46 13.25 -3.65
CA ILE A 3 -3.58 13.98 -4.25
C ILE A 3 -4.41 12.93 -4.97
N ASP A 4 -5.71 12.88 -4.72
CA ASP A 4 -6.61 12.03 -5.51
C ASP A 4 -6.90 12.68 -6.87
N LYS A 5 -5.89 12.67 -7.75
CA LYS A 5 -5.97 13.26 -9.09
C LYS A 5 -6.95 12.49 -9.98
N ALA A 6 -7.15 11.20 -9.71
CA ALA A 6 -8.07 10.37 -10.46
C ALA A 6 -9.51 10.84 -10.26
N THR A 7 -9.96 11.04 -9.02
CA THR A 7 -11.30 11.58 -8.74
C THR A 7 -11.47 13.00 -9.27
N ALA A 8 -10.45 13.86 -9.14
CA ALA A 8 -10.52 15.23 -9.69
C ALA A 8 -10.69 15.26 -11.22
N ILE A 9 -10.11 14.30 -11.94
CA ILE A 9 -10.21 14.19 -13.41
C ILE A 9 -11.48 13.46 -13.83
N ALA A 10 -11.76 12.29 -13.27
CA ALA A 10 -12.90 11.45 -13.65
C ALA A 10 -14.26 12.04 -13.21
N GLY A 11 -14.27 12.84 -12.14
CA GLY A 11 -15.50 13.46 -11.63
C GLY A 11 -16.40 12.55 -10.82
N ASP A 12 -15.88 11.41 -10.41
CA ASP A 12 -16.58 10.45 -9.56
C ASP A 12 -16.63 10.90 -8.09
N SER A 13 -17.40 10.19 -7.28
CA SER A 13 -17.36 10.30 -5.82
C SER A 13 -16.00 9.82 -5.28
N HIS A 14 -15.55 10.39 -4.15
CA HIS A 14 -14.36 9.93 -3.46
C HIS A 14 -14.41 8.42 -3.18
N LEU A 15 -13.41 7.68 -3.67
CA LEU A 15 -13.32 6.24 -3.47
C LEU A 15 -12.77 5.87 -2.08
N PHE A 16 -12.11 6.82 -1.42
CA PHE A 16 -11.43 6.61 -0.14
C PHE A 16 -11.71 7.76 0.81
N THR A 17 -11.79 7.44 2.10
CA THR A 17 -11.77 8.45 3.17
C THR A 17 -10.34 8.62 3.66
N TRP A 18 -9.93 9.86 3.83
CA TRP A 18 -8.58 10.20 4.25
C TRP A 18 -8.61 10.79 5.64
N THR A 19 -7.88 10.17 6.56
CA THR A 19 -7.82 10.59 7.96
C THR A 19 -6.42 11.10 8.28
N VAL A 20 -6.36 12.27 8.90
CA VAL A 20 -5.11 12.86 9.38
C VAL A 20 -4.70 12.15 10.67
N LEU A 21 -3.52 11.52 10.69
CA LEU A 21 -3.04 10.72 11.83
C LEU A 21 -2.12 11.49 12.80
N ALA A 22 -1.66 12.68 12.40
CA ALA A 22 -0.79 13.57 13.16
C ALA A 22 -0.93 15.00 12.62
N ASP A 23 -0.47 16.01 13.34
CA ASP A 23 -0.53 17.42 12.92
C ASP A 23 -0.04 17.60 11.47
N ALA A 24 -0.91 18.14 10.62
CA ALA A 24 -0.68 18.24 9.19
C ALA A 24 -1.23 19.55 8.61
N VAL A 25 -0.55 20.06 7.59
CA VAL A 25 -1.03 21.17 6.76
C VAL A 25 -1.48 20.61 5.42
N VAL A 26 -2.75 20.83 5.09
CA VAL A 26 -3.35 20.42 3.80
C VAL A 26 -3.48 21.64 2.90
N ARG A 27 -2.94 21.54 1.68
CA ARG A 27 -3.16 22.54 0.63
C ARG A 27 -4.23 22.01 -0.31
N ASN A 28 -5.29 22.77 -0.49
CA ASN A 28 -6.39 22.42 -1.36
C ASN A 28 -6.27 23.15 -2.70
N LEU A 29 -6.54 22.45 -3.80
CA LEU A 29 -6.62 23.01 -5.15
C LEU A 29 -8.03 22.68 -5.68
N PRO A 30 -8.86 23.70 -5.94
CA PRO A 30 -10.20 23.48 -6.49
C PRO A 30 -10.16 22.70 -7.80
N ARG A 31 -11.18 21.87 -8.04
CA ARG A 31 -11.25 21.00 -9.22
C ARG A 31 -11.25 21.80 -10.50
N GLU A 32 -11.97 22.90 -10.51
CA GLU A 32 -12.13 23.79 -11.66
C GLU A 32 -10.78 24.40 -12.06
N VAL A 33 -10.03 24.88 -11.05
CA VAL A 33 -8.69 25.43 -11.23
C VAL A 33 -7.72 24.35 -11.71
N PHE A 34 -7.79 23.14 -11.16
CA PHE A 34 -6.97 22.03 -11.63
C PHE A 34 -7.31 21.64 -13.08
N GLY A 35 -8.60 21.62 -13.42
CA GLY A 35 -9.09 21.37 -14.78
C GLY A 35 -8.60 22.41 -15.78
N GLU A 36 -8.65 23.70 -15.41
CA GLU A 36 -8.10 24.78 -16.21
C GLU A 36 -6.58 24.59 -16.42
N LEU A 37 -5.82 24.34 -15.36
CA LEU A 37 -4.38 24.09 -15.44
C LEU A 37 -4.03 22.88 -16.32
N LEU A 38 -4.86 21.83 -16.34
CA LEU A 38 -4.66 20.69 -17.23
C LEU A 38 -4.84 21.08 -18.71
N GLN A 39 -5.68 22.07 -19.01
CA GLN A 39 -5.93 22.54 -20.37
C GLN A 39 -4.92 23.60 -20.82
N THR A 40 -4.44 24.44 -19.90
CA THR A 40 -3.59 25.59 -20.23
C THR A 40 -2.09 25.30 -20.04
N GLU A 41 -1.73 24.42 -19.11
CA GLU A 41 -0.34 24.16 -18.73
C GLU A 41 0.08 22.72 -19.06
N ALA A 42 0.76 22.54 -20.19
CA ALA A 42 1.23 21.23 -20.66
C ALA A 42 2.10 20.48 -19.63
N SER A 43 2.86 21.22 -18.82
CA SER A 43 3.69 20.65 -17.75
C SER A 43 2.84 19.98 -16.65
N VAL A 44 1.70 20.58 -16.30
CA VAL A 44 0.75 20.05 -15.32
C VAL A 44 0.07 18.79 -15.87
N ALA A 45 -0.37 18.83 -17.13
CA ALA A 45 -0.95 17.67 -17.81
C ALA A 45 0.00 16.48 -17.85
N LEU A 46 1.25 16.71 -18.28
CA LEU A 46 2.28 15.67 -18.33
C LEU A 46 2.57 15.08 -16.94
N GLN A 47 2.64 15.93 -15.92
CA GLN A 47 2.89 15.47 -14.55
C GLN A 47 1.71 14.70 -13.96
N ALA A 48 0.47 15.09 -14.28
CA ALA A 48 -0.72 14.33 -13.90
C ALA A 48 -0.75 12.96 -14.58
N ALA A 49 -0.49 12.90 -15.89
CA ALA A 49 -0.43 11.65 -16.64
C ALA A 49 0.65 10.70 -16.11
N ARG A 50 1.86 11.21 -15.82
CA ARG A 50 2.93 10.41 -15.20
C ARG A 50 2.51 9.85 -13.84
N HIS A 51 1.92 10.68 -12.99
CA HIS A 51 1.45 10.26 -11.67
C HIS A 51 0.41 9.14 -11.76
N LEU A 52 -0.60 9.30 -12.63
CA LEU A 52 -1.64 8.30 -12.86
C LEU A 52 -1.05 7.00 -13.44
N ALA A 53 -0.11 7.10 -14.39
CA ALA A 53 0.57 5.93 -14.96
C ALA A 53 1.38 5.17 -13.90
N THR A 54 2.05 5.88 -12.99
CA THR A 54 2.75 5.27 -11.85
C THR A 54 1.76 4.56 -10.91
N GLN A 55 0.66 5.22 -10.54
CA GLN A 55 -0.36 4.62 -9.66
C GLN A 55 -1.03 3.39 -10.30
N ALA A 56 -1.40 3.47 -11.58
CA ALA A 56 -2.01 2.35 -12.30
C ALA A 56 -1.06 1.16 -12.44
N ASN A 57 0.23 1.40 -12.73
CA ASN A 57 1.22 0.33 -12.78
C ASN A 57 1.47 -0.29 -11.42
N GLN A 58 1.48 0.50 -10.34
CA GLN A 58 1.60 -0.01 -8.98
C GLN A 58 0.39 -0.86 -8.61
N ALA A 59 -0.83 -0.36 -8.82
CA ALA A 59 -2.07 -1.12 -8.56
C ALA A 59 -2.13 -2.41 -9.37
N ARG A 60 -1.68 -2.39 -10.64
CA ARG A 60 -1.57 -3.59 -11.47
C ARG A 60 -0.54 -4.59 -10.92
N ALA A 61 0.61 -4.11 -10.46
CA ALA A 61 1.62 -4.96 -9.83
C ALA A 61 1.09 -5.59 -8.54
N ASP A 62 0.44 -4.80 -7.68
CA ASP A 62 -0.16 -5.26 -6.43
C ASP A 62 -1.27 -6.28 -6.69
N TYR A 63 -2.11 -6.06 -7.70
CA TYR A 63 -3.14 -7.00 -8.14
C TYR A 63 -2.52 -8.31 -8.65
N LEU A 64 -1.51 -8.23 -9.52
CA LEU A 64 -0.83 -9.42 -10.04
C LEU A 64 -0.17 -10.20 -8.90
N THR A 65 0.57 -9.55 -8.02
CA THR A 65 1.10 -10.16 -6.80
C THR A 65 -0.01 -10.79 -5.96
N ALA A 66 -1.15 -10.12 -5.77
CA ALA A 66 -2.26 -10.67 -5.03
C ALA A 66 -2.90 -11.91 -5.69
N ALA A 67 -2.95 -11.93 -7.02
CA ALA A 67 -3.57 -12.98 -7.83
C ALA A 67 -2.64 -14.18 -8.10
N THR A 68 -1.32 -13.97 -8.18
CA THR A 68 -0.36 -15.01 -8.59
C THR A 68 0.53 -15.51 -7.46
N ASP A 69 0.78 -14.71 -6.42
CA ASP A 69 1.63 -15.16 -5.31
C ASP A 69 0.81 -15.94 -4.28
N SER A 70 1.39 -17.06 -3.82
CA SER A 70 0.88 -17.77 -2.67
C SER A 70 0.77 -16.82 -1.47
N ALA A 71 -0.21 -17.06 -0.58
CA ALA A 71 -0.34 -16.27 0.65
C ALA A 71 0.98 -16.18 1.43
N GLN A 72 1.79 -17.24 1.40
CA GLN A 72 3.13 -17.29 1.97
C GLN A 72 4.06 -16.22 1.41
N ARG A 73 4.12 -16.10 0.07
CA ARG A 73 5.00 -15.15 -0.61
C ARG A 73 4.54 -13.70 -0.43
N ARG A 74 3.23 -13.45 -0.44
CA ARG A 74 2.65 -12.14 -0.13
C ARG A 74 2.98 -11.68 1.29
N VAL A 75 2.83 -12.57 2.27
CA VAL A 75 3.22 -12.32 3.67
C VAL A 75 4.72 -12.01 3.76
N LEU A 76 5.58 -12.83 3.15
CA LEU A 76 7.03 -12.62 3.20
C LEU A 76 7.46 -11.28 2.59
N GLN A 77 6.93 -10.94 1.41
CA GLN A 77 7.25 -9.67 0.75
C GLN A 77 6.82 -8.47 1.61
N ARG A 78 5.64 -8.56 2.24
CA ARG A 78 5.19 -7.50 3.14
C ARG A 78 6.10 -7.38 4.35
N LEU A 79 6.49 -8.49 4.98
CA LEU A 79 7.44 -8.48 6.09
C LEU A 79 8.78 -7.83 5.70
N ARG A 80 9.31 -8.14 4.51
CA ARG A 80 10.53 -7.49 3.98
C ARG A 80 10.38 -5.98 3.80
N SER A 81 9.20 -5.51 3.38
CA SER A 81 8.95 -4.06 3.24
C SER A 81 8.75 -3.35 4.58
N LEU A 82 8.34 -4.08 5.63
CA LEU A 82 8.15 -3.54 6.98
C LEU A 82 9.39 -3.66 7.87
N SER A 83 10.39 -4.44 7.45
CA SER A 83 11.54 -4.72 8.30
C SER A 83 12.47 -3.52 8.42
N ASP A 84 12.97 -3.32 9.63
CA ASP A 84 14.04 -2.36 9.88
C ASP A 84 15.39 -2.85 9.32
N ARG A 85 16.45 -2.06 9.53
CA ARG A 85 17.82 -2.40 9.11
C ARG A 85 18.37 -3.67 9.74
N SER A 86 17.76 -4.16 10.82
CA SER A 86 18.14 -5.40 11.51
C SER A 86 17.36 -6.63 11.02
N GLY A 87 16.45 -6.46 10.05
CA GLY A 87 15.56 -7.51 9.57
C GLY A 87 14.42 -7.81 10.54
N THR A 88 14.11 -6.90 11.47
CA THR A 88 13.06 -7.09 12.47
C THR A 88 11.79 -6.37 12.07
N VAL A 89 10.65 -7.04 12.24
CA VAL A 89 9.30 -6.50 12.02
C VAL A 89 8.52 -6.62 13.32
N ARG A 90 7.89 -5.52 13.75
CA ARG A 90 6.92 -5.54 14.85
C ARG A 90 5.52 -5.46 14.26
N LEU A 91 4.64 -6.37 14.68
CA LEU A 91 3.23 -6.38 14.27
C LEU A 91 2.36 -5.76 15.38
N PRO A 92 2.09 -4.43 15.35
CA PRO A 92 1.34 -3.76 16.41
C PRO A 92 -0.05 -4.38 16.61
N ASP A 93 -0.76 -4.61 15.51
CA ASP A 93 -2.10 -5.22 15.45
C ASP A 93 -2.05 -6.76 15.27
N GLY A 94 -0.86 -7.34 15.47
CA GLY A 94 -0.60 -8.76 15.32
C GLY A 94 -0.90 -9.27 13.91
N GLN A 95 -1.26 -10.55 13.83
CA GLN A 95 -1.58 -11.20 12.56
C GLN A 95 -2.90 -10.71 11.94
N ALA A 96 -3.80 -10.12 12.73
CA ALA A 96 -5.09 -9.62 12.25
C ALA A 96 -4.90 -8.38 11.37
N GLY A 97 -4.15 -7.37 11.83
CA GLY A 97 -3.86 -6.20 11.00
C GLY A 97 -3.07 -6.53 9.74
N LEU A 98 -2.15 -7.51 9.82
CA LEU A 98 -1.44 -8.01 8.63
C LEU A 98 -2.39 -8.72 7.65
N ALA A 99 -3.43 -9.38 8.15
CA ALA A 99 -4.43 -10.03 7.31
C ALA A 99 -5.31 -9.01 6.59
N ASP A 100 -5.79 -8.00 7.33
CA ASP A 100 -6.62 -6.91 6.77
C ASP A 100 -5.86 -6.14 5.68
N GLU A 101 -4.59 -5.80 5.93
CA GLU A 101 -3.75 -5.11 4.95
C GLU A 101 -3.53 -5.93 3.67
N LEU A 102 -3.39 -7.26 3.81
CA LEU A 102 -3.18 -8.15 2.67
C LEU A 102 -4.48 -8.65 2.04
N GLY A 103 -5.66 -8.27 2.54
CA GLY A 103 -6.92 -8.86 2.09
C GLY A 103 -6.94 -10.40 2.23
N LEU A 104 -6.29 -10.91 3.27
CA LEU A 104 -6.26 -12.33 3.62
C LEU A 104 -7.07 -12.56 4.88
N THR A 105 -7.43 -13.81 5.17
CA THR A 105 -7.95 -14.15 6.49
C THR A 105 -6.82 -14.29 7.51
N ARG A 106 -7.09 -14.03 8.79
CA ARG A 106 -6.14 -14.29 9.88
C ARG A 106 -5.61 -15.74 9.85
N VAL A 107 -6.47 -16.72 9.52
CA VAL A 107 -6.08 -18.13 9.41
C VAL A 107 -5.09 -18.35 8.27
N THR A 108 -5.33 -17.72 7.11
CA THR A 108 -4.42 -17.77 5.97
C THR A 108 -3.05 -17.17 6.29
N VAL A 109 -3.02 -16.01 6.98
CA VAL A 109 -1.77 -15.40 7.46
C VAL A 109 -1.07 -16.30 8.48
N SER A 110 -1.79 -16.88 9.43
CA SER A 110 -1.21 -17.79 10.41
C SER A 110 -0.58 -19.02 9.75
N ARG A 111 -1.22 -19.60 8.74
CA ARG A 111 -0.66 -20.74 7.98
C ARG A 111 0.58 -20.33 7.20
N ALA A 112 0.53 -19.19 6.52
CA ALA A 112 1.67 -18.62 5.80
C ALA A 112 2.89 -18.39 6.73
N LEU A 113 2.67 -17.81 7.92
CA LEU A 113 3.73 -17.58 8.89
C LEU A 113 4.33 -18.87 9.43
N HIS A 114 3.52 -19.89 9.74
CA HIS A 114 4.04 -21.20 10.12
C HIS A 114 4.90 -21.82 9.01
N GLN A 115 4.41 -21.76 7.76
CA GLN A 115 5.16 -22.30 6.63
C GLN A 115 6.49 -21.57 6.41
N LEU A 116 6.54 -20.24 6.61
CA LEU A 116 7.79 -19.47 6.55
C LEU A 116 8.76 -19.80 7.71
N ILE A 117 8.24 -20.17 8.88
CA ILE A 117 9.07 -20.66 10.01
C ILE A 117 9.65 -22.03 9.66
N ASP A 118 8.82 -22.93 9.13
CA ASP A 118 9.24 -24.28 8.72
C ASP A 118 10.31 -24.21 7.63
N ASP A 119 10.14 -23.29 6.68
CA ASP A 119 11.11 -23.00 5.61
C ASP A 119 12.33 -22.19 6.09
N ARG A 120 12.42 -21.88 7.40
CA ARG A 120 13.50 -21.12 8.06
C ARG A 120 13.75 -19.72 7.48
N GLN A 121 12.75 -19.13 6.85
CA GLN A 121 12.85 -17.78 6.29
C GLN A 121 12.57 -16.69 7.33
N ILE A 122 11.83 -17.04 8.39
CA ILE A 122 11.56 -16.15 9.51
C ILE A 122 11.68 -16.90 10.84
N SER A 123 11.79 -16.14 11.92
CA SER A 123 11.53 -16.59 13.29
C SER A 123 10.58 -15.63 13.99
N MET A 124 9.75 -16.15 14.90
CA MET A 124 8.77 -15.36 15.64
C MET A 124 8.99 -15.44 17.15
N ARG A 125 8.91 -14.29 17.82
CA ARG A 125 8.86 -14.18 19.28
C ARG A 125 7.75 -13.20 19.66
N GLY A 126 6.61 -13.74 20.08
CA GLY A 126 5.43 -12.93 20.38
C GLY A 126 4.94 -12.16 19.14
N ARG A 127 4.92 -10.82 19.22
CA ARG A 127 4.54 -9.91 18.12
C ARG A 127 5.71 -9.43 17.27
N THR A 128 6.89 -9.98 17.48
CA THR A 128 8.11 -9.62 16.77
C THR A 128 8.51 -10.75 15.83
N ILE A 129 8.77 -10.41 14.58
CA ILE A 129 9.23 -11.32 13.54
C ILE A 129 10.65 -10.90 13.15
N ARG A 130 11.55 -11.86 12.97
CA ARG A 130 12.89 -11.64 12.45
C ARG A 130 13.06 -12.40 11.14
N LEU A 131 13.47 -11.72 10.10
CA LEU A 131 13.83 -12.29 8.80
C LEU A 131 15.23 -12.93 8.92
N SER A 132 15.39 -14.11 8.30
CA SER A 132 16.69 -14.81 8.19
C SER A 132 17.60 -14.20 7.13
#